data_AF-A0A1M4ZSC8-F1
#
_entry.id   AF-A0A1M4ZSC8-F1
#
_cell.length_a   1.000
_cell.length_b   1.000
_cell.length_c   1.000
_cell.angle_alpha   90.00
_cell.angle_beta   90.00
_cell.angle_gamma   90.00
#
_symmetry.space_group_name_H-M   'P 1'
#
loop_
_entity.id
_entity.type
_entity.pdbx_description
1 polymer ?
#
loop_
_entity_poly.entity_id
_entity_poly.type
_entity_poly.pdbx_seq_one_letter_code
_entity_poly.pdbx_strand_id
1 'polypeptide(L)'
;MFTDFEQMLTSFIDAFSNMGLAKGVLFALFFLAVWFLPAIAALFFNRRHLGKIFLANIPAIASWVVWFALLAWAVTGKMRARKEAEPAAQPRN
;
A
#
# COMPACT_ATOMS: atom_id res chain seq x y z
N MET A 1 -1.85 32.81 -8.03
CA MET A 1 -2.36 31.41 -8.20
C MET A 1 -1.47 30.60 -9.13
N PHE A 2 -1.30 30.94 -10.41
CA PHE A 2 -0.33 30.21 -11.27
C PHE A 2 1.12 30.44 -10.83
N THR A 3 1.49 31.66 -10.44
CA THR A 3 2.84 32.01 -9.95
C THR A 3 3.25 31.24 -8.69
N ASP A 4 2.33 31.04 -7.75
CA ASP A 4 2.61 30.31 -6.50
C ASP A 4 2.89 28.83 -6.77
N PHE A 5 2.17 28.24 -7.74
CA PHE A 5 2.39 26.88 -8.20
C PHE A 5 3.74 26.73 -8.90
N GLU A 6 4.08 27.63 -9.81
CA GLU A 6 5.39 27.65 -10.49
C GLU A 6 6.54 27.79 -9.47
N GLN A 7 6.36 28.62 -8.45
CA GLN A 7 7.36 28.79 -7.39
C GLN A 7 7.50 27.53 -6.53
N MET A 8 6.39 26.85 -6.20
CA MET A 8 6.41 25.56 -5.52
C MET A 8 7.10 24.49 -6.37
N LEU A 9 6.79 24.44 -7.66
CA LEU A 9 7.33 23.46 -8.61
C LEU A 9 8.83 23.66 -8.80
N THR A 10 9.27 24.91 -8.98
CA THR A 10 10.70 25.27 -9.07
C THR A 10 11.45 24.89 -7.80
N SER A 11 10.90 25.21 -6.62
CA SER A 11 11.51 24.85 -5.33
C SER A 11 11.61 23.32 -5.15
N PHE A 12 10.61 22.58 -5.64
CA PHE A 12 10.60 21.12 -5.59
C PHE A 12 11.63 20.50 -6.54
N ILE A 13 11.74 21.03 -7.77
CA ILE A 13 12.75 20.60 -8.74
C ILE A 13 14.14 20.92 -8.21
N ASP A 14 14.37 22.09 -7.63
CA ASP A 14 15.65 22.46 -7.03
C ASP A 14 16.02 21.55 -5.85
N ALA A 15 15.05 21.16 -5.03
CA ALA A 15 15.27 20.19 -3.96
C ALA A 15 15.67 18.81 -4.52
N PHE A 16 15.06 18.38 -5.64
CA PHE A 16 15.38 17.13 -6.32
C PHE A 16 16.73 17.18 -7.04
N SER A 17 17.07 18.29 -7.72
CA SER A 17 18.32 18.46 -8.46
C SER A 17 19.53 18.59 -7.52
N ASN A 18 19.34 19.20 -6.36
CA ASN A 18 20.33 19.25 -5.29
C ASN A 18 20.36 17.98 -4.42
N MET A 19 19.46 17.02 -4.64
CA MET A 19 19.48 15.75 -3.94
C MET A 19 20.63 14.88 -4.48
N GLY A 20 21.70 14.75 -3.70
CA GLY A 20 22.78 13.83 -4.02
C GLY A 20 22.28 12.39 -4.24
N LEU A 21 22.91 11.66 -5.17
CA LEU A 21 22.48 10.34 -5.62
C LEU A 21 22.25 9.34 -4.47
N ALA A 22 23.10 9.37 -3.45
CA ALA A 22 22.95 8.53 -2.25
C ALA A 22 21.65 8.82 -1.47
N LYS A 23 21.27 10.10 -1.30
CA LYS A 23 20.02 10.48 -0.65
C LYS A 23 18.81 10.09 -1.50
N GLY A 24 18.91 10.25 -2.82
CA GLY A 24 17.87 9.81 -3.76
C GLY A 24 17.62 8.30 -3.70
N VAL A 25 18.69 7.50 -3.71
CA VAL A 25 18.59 6.03 -3.57
C VAL A 25 18.01 5.65 -2.21
N LEU A 26 18.47 6.27 -1.11
CA LEU A 26 17.94 6.00 0.22
C LEU A 26 16.45 6.35 0.33
N PHE A 27 16.05 7.50 -0.22
CA PHE A 27 14.66 7.91 -0.27
C PHE A 27 13.82 6.93 -1.10
N ALA A 28 14.29 6.51 -2.27
CA ALA A 28 13.60 5.55 -3.11
C ALA A 28 13.42 4.20 -2.40
N LEU A 29 14.47 3.69 -1.74
CA LEU A 29 14.40 2.45 -0.97
C LEU A 29 13.44 2.56 0.21
N PHE A 30 13.50 3.66 0.97
CA PHE A 30 12.58 3.93 2.07
C PHE A 30 11.13 4.04 1.59
N PHE A 31 10.91 4.78 0.52
CA PHE A 31 9.60 4.92 -0.11
C PHE A 31 9.07 3.56 -0.55
N LEU A 32 9.88 2.74 -1.23
CA LEU A 32 9.51 1.40 -1.64
C LEU A 32 9.20 0.50 -0.43
N ALA A 33 9.99 0.60 0.64
CA ALA A 33 9.77 -0.18 1.86
C ALA A 33 8.45 0.19 2.55
N VAL A 34 8.10 1.47 2.62
CA VAL A 34 6.82 1.94 3.16
C VAL A 34 5.67 1.54 2.23
N TRP A 35 5.84 1.68 0.92
CA TRP A 35 4.81 1.35 -0.07
C TRP A 35 4.51 -0.16 -0.13
N PHE A 36 5.54 -0.98 0.04
CA PHE A 36 5.46 -2.44 0.10
C PHE A 36 5.45 -2.99 1.53
N LEU A 37 5.16 -2.16 2.53
CA LEU A 37 5.13 -2.57 3.93
C LEU A 37 4.23 -3.79 4.20
N PRO A 38 3.03 -3.93 3.59
CA PRO A 38 2.21 -5.14 3.78
C PRO A 38 2.90 -6.41 3.26
N ALA A 39 3.60 -6.33 2.13
CA ALA A 39 4.33 -7.45 1.57
C ALA A 39 5.56 -7.81 2.44
N ILE A 40 6.25 -6.80 2.97
CA ILE A 40 7.36 -6.99 3.92
C ILE A 40 6.84 -7.63 5.21
N ALA A 41 5.75 -7.14 5.78
CA ALA A 41 5.12 -7.74 6.95
C ALA A 41 4.73 -9.20 6.69
N ALA A 42 4.19 -9.51 5.51
CA ALA A 42 3.87 -10.88 5.12
C ALA A 42 5.10 -11.79 5.04
N LEU A 43 6.28 -11.27 4.68
CA LEU A 43 7.53 -12.05 4.67
C LEU A 43 7.91 -12.57 6.06
N PHE A 44 7.57 -11.84 7.12
CA PHE A 44 7.86 -12.24 8.50
C PHE A 44 6.72 -13.01 9.15
N PHE A 45 5.48 -12.54 8.98
CA PHE A 45 4.33 -13.07 9.71
C PHE A 45 3.47 -14.06 8.90
N ASN A 46 3.52 -14.01 7.56
CA ASN A 46 2.59 -14.75 6.70
C ASN A 46 3.20 -15.23 5.38
N ARG A 47 4.35 -15.92 5.45
CA ARG A 47 5.11 -16.39 4.27
C ARG A 47 4.28 -17.21 3.29
N ARG A 48 3.30 -17.97 3.80
CA ARG A 48 2.40 -18.81 3.00
C ARG A 48 1.48 -18.00 2.07
N HIS A 49 1.14 -16.78 2.44
CA HIS A 49 0.25 -15.90 1.65
C HIS A 49 0.97 -14.71 1.03
N LEU A 50 2.30 -14.66 1.11
CA LEU A 50 3.13 -13.57 0.56
C LEU A 50 2.76 -13.25 -0.88
N GLY A 51 2.71 -14.26 -1.77
CA GLY A 51 2.39 -14.03 -3.18
C GLY A 51 1.02 -13.37 -3.40
N LYS A 52 0.02 -13.73 -2.58
CA LYS A 52 -1.33 -13.13 -2.66
C LYS A 52 -1.33 -11.70 -2.16
N ILE A 53 -0.63 -11.43 -1.05
CA ILE A 53 -0.51 -10.09 -0.47
C ILE A 53 0.27 -9.17 -1.40
N PHE A 54 1.35 -9.66 -2.01
CA PHE A 54 2.13 -8.89 -2.98
C PHE A 54 1.28 -8.49 -4.20
N LEU A 55 0.53 -9.43 -4.77
CA LEU A 55 -0.34 -9.16 -5.91
C LEU A 55 -1.49 -8.21 -5.54
N ALA A 56 -2.05 -8.35 -4.34
CA ALA A 56 -3.10 -7.48 -3.83
C ALA A 56 -2.59 -6.09 -3.40
N ASN A 57 -1.28 -5.92 -3.18
CA ASN A 57 -0.71 -4.63 -2.84
C ASN A 57 -0.83 -3.64 -4.01
N ILE A 58 -0.75 -4.11 -5.26
CA ILE A 58 -0.91 -3.27 -6.46
C ILE A 58 -2.28 -2.57 -6.50
N PRO A 59 -3.43 -3.28 -6.39
CA PRO A 59 -4.73 -2.63 -6.30
C PRO A 59 -4.99 -1.96 -4.95
N ALA A 60 -4.35 -2.40 -3.85
CA ALA A 60 -4.54 -1.79 -2.53
C ALA A 60 -4.05 -0.34 -2.46
N ILE A 61 -3.07 0.03 -3.28
CA ILE A 61 -2.58 1.41 -3.39
C ILE A 61 -3.68 2.40 -3.80
N ALA A 62 -4.70 1.94 -4.52
CA ALA A 62 -5.83 2.78 -4.91
C ALA A 62 -6.66 3.28 -3.71
N SER A 63 -6.51 2.67 -2.53
CA SER A 63 -7.25 3.06 -1.33
C SER A 63 -6.46 2.82 -0.05
N TRP A 64 -6.30 3.89 0.74
CA TRP A 64 -5.70 3.81 2.08
C TRP A 64 -6.36 2.75 2.97
N VAL A 65 -7.69 2.61 2.92
CA VAL A 65 -8.42 1.63 3.73
C VAL A 65 -8.05 0.20 3.34
N VAL A 66 -7.95 -0.08 2.03
CA VAL A 66 -7.56 -1.40 1.52
C VAL A 66 -6.12 -1.70 1.88
N TRP A 67 -5.22 -0.72 1.78
CA TRP A 67 -3.83 -0.87 2.18
C TRP A 67 -3.67 -1.23 3.67
N PHE A 68 -4.38 -0.55 4.58
CA PHE A 68 -4.37 -0.88 6.01
C PHE A 68 -5.02 -2.24 6.30
N ALA A 69 -6.10 -2.60 5.60
CA ALA A 69 -6.70 -3.93 5.71
C ALA A 69 -5.73 -5.04 5.26
N LEU A 70 -4.96 -4.77 4.19
CA LEU A 70 -3.92 -5.66 3.70
C LEU A 70 -2.78 -5.81 4.72
N LEU A 71 -2.37 -4.71 5.35
CA LEU A 71 -1.36 -4.70 6.40
C LEU A 71 -1.80 -5.53 7.61
N ALA A 72 -3.04 -5.33 8.08
CA ALA A 72 -3.62 -6.13 9.17
C ALA A 72 -3.67 -7.61 8.80
N TRP A 73 -4.03 -7.94 7.55
CA TRP A 73 -4.03 -9.32 7.07
C TRP A 73 -2.61 -9.91 6.98
N ALA A 74 -1.63 -9.11 6.55
CA ALA A 74 -0.22 -9.51 6.49
C ALA A 74 0.35 -9.86 7.86
N VAL A 75 0.01 -9.10 8.91
CA VAL A 75 0.45 -9.35 10.30
C VAL A 75 -0.32 -10.50 10.94
N THR A 76 -1.65 -10.56 10.74
CA THR A 76 -2.51 -11.51 11.48
C THR A 76 -2.50 -12.91 10.85
N GLY A 77 -2.19 -13.05 9.56
CA GLY A 77 -2.22 -14.33 8.86
C GLY A 77 -3.63 -14.82 8.48
N LYS A 78 -4.66 -14.42 9.23
CA LYS A 78 -6.05 -14.84 9.07
C LYS A 78 -6.80 -13.85 8.17
N MET A 79 -7.22 -14.30 6.99
CA MET A 79 -8.34 -13.65 6.31
C MET A 79 -9.58 -13.92 7.16
N ARG A 80 -10.20 -12.88 7.72
CA ARG A 80 -11.59 -13.02 8.17
C ARG A 80 -12.39 -13.20 6.89
N ALA A 81 -12.71 -14.45 6.56
CA ALA A 81 -13.59 -14.76 5.44
C ALA A 81 -14.81 -13.85 5.58
N ARG A 82 -15.08 -13.05 4.54
CA ARG A 82 -16.36 -12.38 4.40
C ARG A 82 -17.38 -13.51 4.49
N LYS A 83 -18.14 -13.57 5.59
CA LYS A 83 -19.29 -14.47 5.66
C LYS A 83 -20.09 -14.17 4.42
N GLU A 84 -20.21 -15.17 3.55
CA GLU A 84 -21.06 -15.13 2.38
C GLU A 84 -22.37 -14.54 2.85
N ALA A 85 -22.79 -13.45 2.20
CA ALA A 85 -24.12 -12.91 2.43
C ALA A 85 -25.06 -14.04 2.01
N GLU A 86 -25.53 -14.79 3.00
CA GLU A 86 -26.53 -15.82 2.86
C GLU A 86 -27.68 -15.20 2.07
N PRO A 87 -27.93 -15.62 0.81
CA PRO A 87 -29.09 -15.14 0.09
C PRO A 87 -30.29 -15.61 0.90
N ALA A 88 -31.00 -14.65 1.48
CA ALA A 88 -32.13 -14.83 2.36
C ALA A 88 -32.96 -16.04 1.92
N ALA A 89 -33.02 -17.05 2.79
CA ALA A 89 -33.89 -18.20 2.64
C ALA A 89 -35.30 -17.70 2.31
N GLN A 90 -35.67 -17.87 1.05
CA GLN A 90 -36.98 -17.56 0.53
C GLN A 90 -37.94 -18.58 1.14
N PRO A 91 -38.93 -18.18 1.96
CA PRO A 91 -39.82 -19.14 2.60
C PRO A 91 -40.64 -19.84 1.51
N ARG A 92 -40.54 -21.16 1.49
CA ARG A 92 -41.35 -22.04 0.63
C ARG A 92 -42.74 -22.12 1.25
N ASN A 93 -43.74 -21.83 0.41
CA ASN A 93 -45.19 -21.73 0.66
C ASN A 93 -45.77 -22.62 1.76
#